data_AF-A0A8J3GE38-F1
#
_entry.id   AF-A0A8J3GE38-F1
#
_cell.length_a   1.000
_cell.length_b   1.000
_cell.length_c   1.000
_cell.angle_alpha   90.00
_cell.angle_beta   90.00
_cell.angle_gamma   90.00
#
_symmetry.space_group_name_H-M   'P 1'
#
loop_
_entity.id
_entity.type
_entity.pdbx_description
1 polymer ?
#
loop_
_entity_poly.entity_id
_entity_poly.type
_entity_poly.pdbx_seq_one_letter_code
_entity_poly.pdbx_strand_id
1 'polypeptide(L)'
;MINLKFLGGLITFALLSCAIWGGVKYLRSESFSRLMAGGSERMRAVYLETDGVLDEQWLNQQVSLPENIELMAVDIEAIQRTLRDNGQVRSVLVERVFPDALRIRIAERQPVLRMVLQDSSGKKFMRLISYEGDIYPGQRYPADTIRGLPYVAGVTLHRKENGDYQPLDGIGDVADFLHHARRLMPDRVSEWESVSLADFDPSGKTLSSRLAVTTSKGYTIVFSPNDLDEQFAELETILKQLERQRQRFDHIDLSMQDAVVKLAEATPRGPVRFR
;
A
#
# COMPACT_ATOMS: atom_id res chain seq x y z
N MET A 1 -66.77 13.08 59.78
CA MET A 1 -65.44 13.58 60.17
C MET A 1 -64.40 12.79 59.39
N ILE A 2 -63.77 13.39 58.37
CA ILE A 2 -62.72 12.73 57.58
C ILE A 2 -61.43 12.70 58.40
N ASN A 3 -60.83 11.52 58.48
CA ASN A 3 -59.72 11.23 59.38
C ASN A 3 -58.45 11.96 58.89
N LEU A 4 -57.91 12.89 59.69
CA LEU A 4 -56.78 13.76 59.31
C LEU A 4 -55.52 12.98 58.89
N LYS A 5 -55.37 11.74 59.37
CA LYS A 5 -54.30 10.80 58.97
C LYS A 5 -54.45 10.28 57.55
N PHE A 6 -55.68 10.13 57.05
CA PHE A 6 -55.95 9.71 55.67
C PHE A 6 -55.64 10.82 54.66
N LEU A 7 -55.87 12.08 55.03
CA LEU A 7 -55.59 13.23 54.18
C LEU A 7 -54.07 13.45 54.00
N GLY A 8 -53.28 13.25 55.06
CA GLY A 8 -51.82 13.33 55.01
C GLY A 8 -51.19 12.26 54.09
N GLY A 9 -51.67 11.02 54.17
CA GLY A 9 -51.19 9.92 53.32
C GLY A 9 -51.44 10.14 51.83
N LEU A 10 -52.58 10.74 51.48
CA LEU A 10 -52.97 11.03 50.10
C LEU A 10 -52.11 12.14 49.48
N ILE A 11 -51.76 13.16 50.26
CA ILE A 11 -50.84 14.23 49.84
C ILE A 11 -49.43 13.69 49.60
N THR A 12 -48.93 12.84 50.51
CA THR A 12 -47.60 12.22 50.32
C THR A 12 -47.56 11.33 49.08
N PHE A 13 -48.62 10.58 48.81
CA PHE A 13 -48.70 9.74 47.62
C PHE A 13 -48.79 10.56 46.33
N ALA A 14 -49.54 11.67 46.33
CA ALA A 14 -49.62 12.58 45.19
C ALA A 14 -48.30 13.31 44.90
N LEU A 15 -47.54 13.67 45.93
CA LEU A 15 -46.21 14.28 45.76
C LEU A 15 -45.19 13.27 45.23
N LEU A 16 -45.20 12.03 45.75
CA LEU A 16 -44.36 10.94 45.24
C LEU A 16 -44.70 10.61 43.79
N SER A 17 -45.98 10.52 43.44
CA SER A 17 -46.39 10.23 42.06
C SER A 17 -46.05 11.37 41.10
N CYS A 18 -46.19 12.65 41.51
CA CYS A 18 -45.73 13.80 40.72
C CYS A 18 -44.21 13.83 40.54
N ALA A 19 -43.45 13.51 41.59
CA ALA A 19 -41.99 13.46 41.51
C ALA A 19 -41.52 12.32 40.58
N ILE A 20 -42.14 11.14 40.68
CA ILE A 20 -41.87 10.01 39.78
C ILE A 20 -42.24 10.36 38.35
N TRP A 21 -43.41 10.97 38.12
CA TRP A 21 -43.86 11.33 36.77
C TRP A 21 -43.01 12.43 36.15
N GLY A 22 -42.62 13.44 36.95
CA GLY A 22 -41.68 14.49 36.56
C GLY A 22 -40.29 13.93 36.24
N GLY A 23 -39.80 12.99 37.06
CA GLY A 23 -38.55 12.27 36.84
C GLY A 23 -38.57 11.45 35.55
N VAL A 24 -39.65 10.70 35.29
CA VAL A 24 -39.83 9.92 34.05
C VAL A 24 -39.91 10.84 32.83
N LYS A 25 -40.61 11.98 32.94
CA LYS A 25 -40.69 12.97 31.85
C LYS A 25 -39.34 13.65 31.59
N TYR A 26 -38.56 13.91 32.64
CA TYR A 26 -37.21 14.47 32.53
C TYR A 26 -36.24 13.46 31.91
N LEU A 27 -36.27 12.20 32.35
CA LEU A 27 -35.48 11.10 31.78
C LEU A 27 -35.82 10.81 30.30
N ARG A 28 -37.06 11.08 29.89
CA ARG A 28 -37.50 10.99 28.47
C ARG A 28 -37.37 12.29 27.69
N SER A 29 -36.88 13.36 28.30
CA SER A 29 -36.69 14.64 27.61
C SER A 29 -35.43 14.61 26.76
N GLU A 30 -35.46 15.29 25.61
CA GLU A 30 -34.30 15.41 24.72
C GLU A 30 -33.06 16.03 25.40
N SER A 31 -33.28 16.79 26.47
CA SER A 31 -32.23 17.41 27.28
C SER A 31 -31.42 16.37 28.06
N PHE A 32 -32.08 15.35 28.62
CA PHE A 32 -31.40 14.27 29.35
C PHE A 32 -30.64 13.35 28.39
N SER A 33 -31.21 13.06 27.21
CA SER A 33 -30.52 12.33 26.15
C SER A 33 -29.26 13.06 25.66
N ARG A 34 -29.32 14.39 25.49
CA ARG A 34 -28.14 15.22 25.12
C ARG A 34 -27.06 15.25 26.21
N LEU A 35 -27.44 15.20 27.48
CA LEU A 35 -26.50 15.14 28.62
C LEU A 35 -25.81 13.77 28.73
N MET A 36 -26.52 12.69 28.42
CA MET A 36 -25.99 11.31 28.49
C MET A 36 -25.21 10.89 27.24
N ALA A 37 -25.47 11.50 26.08
CA ALA A 37 -24.83 11.16 24.80
C ALA A 37 -23.52 11.93 24.53
N GLY A 38 -23.15 12.92 25.34
CA GLY A 38 -22.03 13.82 25.03
C GLY A 38 -22.29 14.59 23.73
N GLY A 39 -23.00 15.72 23.82
CA GLY A 39 -23.54 16.46 22.67
C GLY A 39 -22.60 16.52 21.46
N SER A 40 -23.03 15.89 20.36
CA SER A 40 -22.40 16.07 19.05
C SER A 40 -22.58 17.50 18.60
N GLU A 41 -21.49 18.16 18.25
CA GLU A 41 -21.52 19.47 17.62
C GLU A 41 -21.43 19.34 16.09
N ARG A 42 -21.44 20.49 15.40
CA ARG A 42 -21.15 20.55 13.96
C ARG A 42 -19.69 20.16 13.74
N MET A 43 -19.43 19.38 12.71
CA MET A 43 -18.08 18.99 12.32
C MET A 43 -17.27 20.24 11.94
N ARG A 44 -16.11 20.43 12.58
CA ARG A 44 -15.19 21.56 12.35
C ARG A 44 -13.79 21.13 11.93
N ALA A 45 -13.40 19.90 12.27
CA ALA A 45 -12.05 19.41 12.03
C ALA A 45 -12.05 18.01 11.44
N VAL A 46 -11.09 17.74 10.56
CA VAL A 46 -10.77 16.41 10.08
C VAL A 46 -9.27 16.20 10.27
N TYR A 47 -8.92 15.17 11.04
CA TYR A 47 -7.55 14.77 11.29
C TYR A 47 -7.20 13.59 10.38
N LEU A 48 -6.24 13.79 9.48
CA LEU A 48 -5.68 12.73 8.66
C LEU A 48 -4.40 12.20 9.29
N GLU A 49 -4.36 10.89 9.54
CA GLU A 49 -3.17 10.16 9.96
C GLU A 49 -2.85 9.10 8.89
N THR A 50 -1.63 9.09 8.36
CA THR A 50 -1.22 8.09 7.37
C THR A 50 0.25 7.69 7.52
N ASP A 51 0.59 6.50 7.02
CA ASP A 51 1.93 5.92 7.00
C ASP A 51 2.63 6.02 5.63
N GLY A 52 2.07 6.78 4.68
CA GLY A 52 2.62 6.97 3.35
C GLY A 52 2.67 8.43 2.89
N VAL A 53 2.31 8.66 1.63
CA VAL A 53 2.50 9.93 0.91
C VAL A 53 1.18 10.68 0.64
N LEU A 54 0.04 10.13 1.06
CA LEU A 54 -1.26 10.78 0.92
C LEU A 54 -1.38 11.92 1.94
N ASP A 55 -2.04 13.00 1.54
CA ASP A 55 -2.17 14.22 2.35
C ASP A 55 -3.62 14.73 2.36
N GLU A 56 -3.85 15.81 3.12
CA GLU A 56 -5.16 16.42 3.25
C GLU A 56 -5.71 16.92 1.90
N GLN A 57 -4.83 17.36 0.99
CA GLN A 57 -5.24 17.79 -0.35
C GLN A 57 -5.77 16.61 -1.18
N TRP A 58 -5.12 15.45 -1.10
CA TRP A 58 -5.66 14.22 -1.69
C TRP A 58 -7.01 13.85 -1.08
N LEU A 59 -7.13 13.89 0.26
CA LEU A 59 -8.36 13.51 0.95
C LEU A 59 -9.55 14.35 0.46
N ASN A 60 -9.37 15.67 0.35
CA ASN A 60 -10.39 16.60 -0.15
C ASN A 60 -10.76 16.37 -1.63
N GLN A 61 -9.87 15.79 -2.42
CA GLN A 61 -10.16 15.40 -3.81
C GLN A 61 -10.94 14.08 -3.91
N GLN A 62 -10.75 13.16 -2.95
CA GLN A 62 -11.43 11.88 -2.96
C GLN A 62 -12.84 11.96 -2.36
N VAL A 63 -12.99 12.74 -1.29
CA VAL A 63 -14.23 12.80 -0.51
C VAL A 63 -14.66 14.26 -0.37
N SER A 64 -15.88 14.55 -0.82
CA SER A 64 -16.54 15.82 -0.50
C SER A 64 -17.04 15.77 0.94
N LEU A 65 -16.22 16.27 1.87
CA LEU A 65 -16.60 16.39 3.27
C LEU A 65 -17.66 17.49 3.40
N PRO A 66 -18.89 17.19 3.86
CA PRO A 66 -19.93 18.19 3.96
C PRO A 66 -19.55 19.25 5.01
N GLU A 67 -19.51 20.51 4.62
CA GLU A 67 -19.32 21.62 5.55
C GLU A 67 -20.60 21.86 6.36
N ASN A 68 -20.46 22.28 7.61
CA ASN A 68 -21.56 22.70 8.49
C ASN A 68 -22.61 21.61 8.83
N ILE A 69 -22.28 20.33 8.68
CA ILE A 69 -23.12 19.20 9.12
C ILE A 69 -22.84 18.82 10.58
N GLU A 70 -23.84 18.28 11.28
CA GLU A 70 -23.63 17.66 12.59
C GLU A 70 -22.72 16.43 12.47
N LEU A 71 -21.77 16.27 13.39
CA LEU A 71 -20.81 15.14 13.36
C LEU A 71 -21.52 13.77 13.33
N MET A 72 -22.65 13.64 14.04
CA MET A 72 -23.46 12.41 14.03
C MET A 72 -24.15 12.13 12.69
N ALA A 73 -24.43 13.16 11.89
CA ALA A 73 -25.08 13.01 10.58
C ALA A 73 -24.09 12.71 9.44
N VAL A 74 -22.78 12.76 9.70
CA VAL A 74 -21.76 12.33 8.74
C VAL A 74 -21.90 10.83 8.47
N ASP A 75 -21.98 10.44 7.19
CA ASP A 75 -21.93 9.04 6.79
C ASP A 75 -20.47 8.53 6.73
N ILE A 76 -19.99 8.02 7.87
CA ILE A 76 -18.63 7.47 7.97
C ILE A 76 -18.43 6.22 7.09
N GLU A 77 -19.48 5.45 6.83
CA GLU A 77 -19.39 4.23 6.04
C GLU A 77 -19.22 4.55 4.55
N ALA A 78 -19.91 5.58 4.05
CA ALA A 78 -19.69 6.11 2.71
C ALA A 78 -18.27 6.62 2.54
N ILE A 79 -17.76 7.41 3.48
CA ILE A 79 -16.37 7.90 3.46
C ILE A 79 -15.39 6.72 3.42
N GLN A 80 -15.56 5.73 4.31
CA GLN A 80 -14.69 4.56 4.33
C GLN A 80 -14.76 3.75 3.05
N ARG A 81 -15.92 3.62 2.39
CA ARG A 81 -16.05 2.92 1.12
C ARG A 81 -15.30 3.66 0.01
N THR A 82 -15.56 4.95 -0.15
CA THR A 82 -14.88 5.79 -1.15
C THR A 82 -13.36 5.77 -1.00
N LEU A 83 -12.85 5.85 0.24
CA LEU A 83 -11.40 5.80 0.48
C LEU A 83 -10.82 4.40 0.21
N ARG A 84 -11.54 3.31 0.54
CA ARG A 84 -11.10 1.93 0.25
C ARG A 84 -11.05 1.61 -1.23
N ASP A 85 -11.91 2.23 -2.03
CA ASP A 85 -11.93 2.03 -3.49
C ASP A 85 -10.68 2.60 -4.17
N ASN A 86 -9.90 3.44 -3.48
CA ASN A 86 -8.62 3.88 -3.99
C ASN A 86 -7.54 2.79 -3.88
N GLY A 87 -6.97 2.38 -5.02
CA GLY A 87 -5.98 1.31 -5.06
C GLY A 87 -4.69 1.54 -4.24
N GLN A 88 -4.36 2.77 -3.83
CA GLN A 88 -3.22 3.02 -2.93
C GLN A 88 -3.56 2.78 -1.45
N VAL A 89 -4.84 2.79 -1.08
CA VAL A 89 -5.31 2.61 0.31
C VAL A 89 -5.39 1.12 0.62
N ARG A 90 -4.51 0.62 1.49
CA ARG A 90 -4.53 -0.76 1.98
C ARG A 90 -5.66 -0.97 2.99
N SER A 91 -5.81 -0.04 3.93
CA SER A 91 -6.90 -0.03 4.89
C SER A 91 -7.22 1.39 5.34
N VAL A 92 -8.46 1.59 5.80
CA VAL A 92 -8.91 2.87 6.33
C VAL A 92 -9.79 2.67 7.55
N LEU A 93 -9.60 3.53 8.54
CA LEU A 93 -10.45 3.64 9.71
C LEU A 93 -10.94 5.09 9.81
N VAL A 94 -12.26 5.27 9.86
CA VAL A 94 -12.88 6.60 10.05
C VAL A 94 -13.64 6.55 11.37
N GLU A 95 -13.30 7.46 12.27
CA GLU A 95 -13.86 7.52 13.61
C GLU A 95 -14.36 8.94 13.90
N ARG A 96 -15.42 9.02 14.69
CA ARG A 96 -15.87 10.29 15.27
C ARG A 96 -15.06 10.57 16.52
N VAL A 97 -14.50 11.75 16.59
CA VAL A 97 -13.82 12.29 17.78
C VAL A 97 -14.70 13.41 18.30
N PHE A 98 -15.49 13.10 19.33
CA PHE A 98 -16.38 14.07 19.95
C PHE A 98 -15.60 15.23 20.58
N PRO A 99 -16.17 16.46 20.55
CA PRO A 99 -17.54 16.76 20.12
C PRO A 99 -17.72 17.05 18.62
N ASP A 100 -16.66 17.41 17.88
CA ASP A 100 -16.78 18.10 16.57
C ASP A 100 -15.78 17.68 15.49
N ALA A 101 -15.10 16.53 15.62
CA ALA A 101 -14.05 16.12 14.68
C ALA A 101 -14.22 14.71 14.11
N LEU A 102 -13.69 14.51 12.90
CA LEU A 102 -13.42 13.18 12.34
C LEU A 102 -11.93 12.88 12.43
N ARG A 103 -11.60 11.64 12.76
CA ARG A 103 -10.26 11.08 12.56
C ARG A 103 -10.29 10.06 11.45
N ILE A 104 -9.40 10.21 10.48
CA ILE A 104 -9.23 9.30 9.36
C ILE A 104 -7.82 8.75 9.42
N ARG A 105 -7.69 7.44 9.61
CA ARG A 105 -6.42 6.71 9.59
C ARG A 105 -6.33 5.91 8.31
N ILE A 106 -5.29 6.13 7.52
CA ILE A 106 -5.05 5.43 6.26
C ILE A 106 -3.73 4.67 6.35
N ALA A 107 -3.79 3.35 6.17
CA ALA A 107 -2.60 2.57 5.85
C ALA A 107 -2.47 2.49 4.33
N GLU A 108 -1.33 2.92 3.81
CA GLU A 108 -1.02 2.92 2.39
C GLU A 108 -0.28 1.66 1.95
N ARG A 109 -0.51 1.26 0.71
CA ARG A 109 0.31 0.24 0.06
C ARG A 109 1.68 0.81 -0.23
N GLN A 110 2.72 0.13 0.22
CA GLN A 110 4.11 0.49 -0.08
C GLN A 110 4.55 -0.14 -1.40
N PRO A 111 5.06 0.64 -2.36
CA PRO A 111 5.45 0.11 -3.66
C PRO A 111 6.81 -0.59 -3.58
N VAL A 112 6.91 -1.77 -4.18
CA VAL A 112 8.16 -2.55 -4.27
C VAL A 112 8.70 -2.63 -5.68
N LEU A 113 7.80 -2.58 -6.67
CA LEU A 113 8.07 -2.68 -8.10
C LEU A 113 7.20 -1.70 -8.89
N ARG A 114 7.56 -1.48 -10.15
CA ARG A 114 6.72 -0.75 -11.12
C ARG A 114 6.57 -1.53 -12.42
N MET A 115 5.56 -1.20 -13.20
CA MET A 115 5.39 -1.73 -14.56
C MET A 115 4.79 -0.68 -15.49
N VAL A 116 5.01 -0.88 -16.79
CA VAL A 116 4.34 -0.10 -17.83
C VAL A 116 3.31 -0.99 -18.49
N LEU A 117 2.06 -0.54 -18.45
CA LEU A 117 0.95 -1.16 -19.15
C LEU A 117 0.57 -0.33 -20.36
N GLN A 118 -0.13 -0.96 -21.29
CA GLN A 118 -0.66 -0.34 -22.49
C GLN A 118 -2.16 -0.62 -22.56
N ASP A 119 -2.97 0.41 -22.77
CA ASP A 119 -4.40 0.21 -23.02
C ASP A 119 -4.68 -0.21 -24.47
N SER A 120 -5.95 -0.47 -24.78
CA SER A 120 -6.40 -0.82 -26.12
C SER A 120 -6.16 0.27 -27.17
N SER A 121 -5.99 1.53 -26.76
CA SER A 121 -5.65 2.64 -27.66
C SER A 121 -4.15 2.75 -27.94
N GLY A 122 -3.33 1.93 -27.29
CA GLY A 122 -1.88 1.99 -27.37
C GLY A 122 -1.24 3.00 -26.42
N LYS A 123 -2.02 3.67 -25.57
CA LYS A 123 -1.50 4.62 -24.59
C LYS A 123 -0.83 3.83 -23.46
N LYS A 124 0.44 4.17 -23.22
CA LYS A 124 1.23 3.61 -22.12
C LYS A 124 0.94 4.36 -20.82
N PHE A 125 0.83 3.61 -19.73
CA PHE A 125 0.67 4.17 -18.39
C PHE A 125 1.40 3.31 -17.36
N MET A 126 1.91 3.95 -16.31
CA MET A 126 2.65 3.29 -15.26
C MET A 126 1.68 2.75 -14.18
N ARG A 127 2.06 1.62 -13.57
CA ARG A 127 1.47 1.10 -12.34
C ARG A 127 2.56 0.74 -11.35
N LEU A 128 2.25 0.94 -10.08
CA LEU A 128 3.03 0.45 -8.95
C LEU A 128 2.47 -0.89 -8.49
N ILE A 129 3.34 -1.68 -7.87
CA ILE A 129 3.00 -3.00 -7.33
C ILE A 129 3.39 -3.00 -5.86
N SER A 130 2.46 -3.39 -4.98
CA SER A 130 2.71 -3.49 -3.53
C SER A 130 3.44 -4.79 -3.17
N TYR A 131 3.90 -4.89 -1.92
CA TYR A 131 4.43 -6.13 -1.36
C TYR A 131 3.47 -7.32 -1.55
N GLU A 132 2.17 -7.10 -1.35
CA GLU A 132 1.10 -8.09 -1.54
C GLU A 132 0.75 -8.36 -3.02
N GLY A 133 1.43 -7.72 -3.96
CA GLY A 133 1.21 -7.89 -5.39
C GLY A 133 0.08 -7.06 -5.99
N ASP A 134 -0.59 -6.20 -5.21
CA ASP A 134 -1.65 -5.33 -5.72
C ASP A 134 -1.09 -4.33 -6.73
N ILE A 135 -1.77 -4.17 -7.87
CA ILE A 135 -1.39 -3.26 -8.96
C ILE A 135 -2.22 -1.97 -8.89
N TYR A 136 -1.58 -0.80 -8.75
CA TYR A 136 -2.29 0.47 -8.51
C TYR A 136 -1.59 1.69 -9.15
N PRO A 137 -2.28 2.83 -9.38
CA PRO A 137 -1.75 3.94 -10.18
C PRO A 137 -0.68 4.81 -9.52
N GLY A 138 -0.41 4.68 -8.21
CA GLY A 138 0.64 5.41 -7.49
C GLY A 138 0.49 6.93 -7.54
N GLN A 139 -0.06 7.54 -6.50
CA GLN A 139 -0.29 8.98 -6.40
C GLN A 139 0.66 9.62 -5.38
N ARG A 140 1.09 10.86 -5.65
CA ARG A 140 1.90 11.71 -4.76
C ARG A 140 3.27 11.16 -4.33
N TYR A 141 3.68 9.99 -4.79
CA TYR A 141 5.04 9.50 -4.58
C TYR A 141 6.09 10.46 -5.18
N PRO A 142 7.19 10.74 -4.46
CA PRO A 142 8.30 11.48 -5.02
C PRO A 142 8.86 10.79 -6.27
N ALA A 143 9.27 11.59 -7.26
CA ALA A 143 9.79 11.05 -8.52
C ALA A 143 11.04 10.17 -8.31
N ASP A 144 11.90 10.50 -7.35
CA ASP A 144 13.07 9.69 -6.99
C ASP A 144 12.67 8.32 -6.42
N THR A 145 11.63 8.27 -5.59
CA THR A 145 11.08 7.01 -5.05
C THR A 145 10.63 6.12 -6.20
N ILE A 146 9.83 6.62 -7.14
CA ILE A 146 9.35 5.84 -8.28
C ILE A 146 10.52 5.39 -9.18
N ARG A 147 11.51 6.28 -9.41
CA ARG A 147 12.68 5.95 -10.24
C ARG A 147 13.56 4.87 -9.62
N GLY A 148 13.64 4.80 -8.29
CA GLY A 148 14.38 3.76 -7.56
C GLY A 148 13.70 2.39 -7.52
N LEU A 149 12.46 2.26 -8.03
CA LEU A 149 11.78 0.98 -8.14
C LEU A 149 12.19 0.27 -9.44
N PRO A 150 12.61 -1.00 -9.39
CA PRO A 150 12.83 -1.77 -10.60
C PRO A 150 11.51 -2.08 -11.30
N TYR A 151 11.58 -2.24 -12.62
CA TYR A 151 10.46 -2.73 -13.41
C TYR A 151 10.26 -4.23 -13.17
N VAL A 152 9.02 -4.70 -13.13
CA VAL A 152 8.74 -6.15 -13.23
C VAL A 152 8.53 -6.56 -14.69
N ALA A 153 9.06 -7.72 -15.05
CA ALA A 153 8.88 -8.35 -16.36
C ALA A 153 8.48 -9.83 -16.20
N GLY A 154 8.03 -10.46 -17.29
CA GLY A 154 7.73 -11.89 -17.31
C GLY A 154 6.49 -12.31 -16.52
N VAL A 155 5.62 -11.38 -16.12
CA VAL A 155 4.38 -11.67 -15.38
C VAL A 155 3.18 -11.79 -16.30
N THR A 156 2.23 -12.63 -15.91
CA THR A 156 0.92 -12.73 -16.57
C THR A 156 -0.10 -11.91 -15.81
N LEU A 157 -0.85 -11.06 -16.51
CA LEU A 157 -1.86 -10.19 -15.92
C LEU A 157 -3.25 -10.75 -16.14
N HIS A 158 -4.00 -10.88 -15.04
CA HIS A 158 -5.40 -11.25 -15.07
C HIS A 158 -6.26 -10.06 -14.68
N ARG A 159 -7.32 -9.79 -15.44
CA ARG A 159 -8.28 -8.72 -15.12
C ARG A 159 -9.40 -9.26 -14.26
N LYS A 160 -9.84 -8.45 -13.30
CA LYS A 160 -11.07 -8.61 -12.53
C LYS A 160 -12.27 -8.13 -13.36
N GLU A 161 -13.47 -8.52 -12.95
CA GLU A 161 -14.72 -8.11 -13.61
C GLU A 161 -14.91 -6.58 -13.61
N ASN A 162 -14.44 -5.90 -12.57
CA ASN A 162 -14.50 -4.45 -12.45
C ASN A 162 -13.46 -3.70 -13.30
N GLY A 163 -12.63 -4.42 -14.07
CA GLY A 163 -11.60 -3.85 -14.95
C GLY A 163 -10.22 -3.68 -14.30
N ASP A 164 -10.11 -3.82 -12.97
CA ASP A 164 -8.82 -3.84 -12.25
C ASP A 164 -8.03 -5.11 -12.54
N TYR A 165 -6.81 -5.18 -12.00
CA TYR A 165 -5.97 -6.36 -12.10
C TYR A 165 -6.06 -7.21 -10.83
N GLN A 166 -5.95 -8.52 -11.00
CA GLN A 166 -5.68 -9.43 -9.89
C GLN A 166 -4.28 -9.16 -9.34
N PRO A 167 -4.06 -9.31 -8.02
CA PRO A 167 -2.72 -9.24 -7.45
C PRO A 167 -1.78 -10.24 -8.12
N LEU A 168 -0.51 -9.87 -8.24
CA LEU A 168 0.54 -10.75 -8.72
C LEU A 168 1.02 -11.67 -7.60
N ASP A 169 1.10 -12.97 -7.88
CA ASP A 169 1.60 -13.95 -6.92
C ASP A 169 3.12 -13.84 -6.73
N GLY A 170 3.58 -14.15 -5.51
CA GLY A 170 5.00 -14.24 -5.15
C GLY A 170 5.79 -12.92 -5.14
N ILE A 171 5.10 -11.77 -5.22
CA ILE A 171 5.75 -10.45 -5.11
C ILE A 171 6.37 -10.22 -3.72
N GLY A 172 5.81 -10.83 -2.66
CA GLY A 172 6.40 -10.78 -1.32
C GLY A 172 7.83 -11.32 -1.31
N ASP A 173 8.06 -12.48 -1.92
CA ASP A 173 9.39 -13.10 -2.01
C ASP A 173 10.37 -12.23 -2.83
N VAL A 174 9.87 -11.62 -3.91
CA VAL A 174 10.66 -10.69 -4.73
C VAL A 174 11.01 -9.41 -3.96
N ALA A 175 10.07 -8.91 -3.14
CA ALA A 175 10.30 -7.76 -2.29
C ALA A 175 11.33 -8.06 -1.20
N ASP A 176 11.26 -9.24 -0.59
CA ASP A 176 12.25 -9.72 0.38
C ASP A 176 13.62 -9.89 -0.25
N PHE A 177 13.70 -10.48 -1.46
CA PHE A 177 14.92 -10.55 -2.27
C PHE A 177 15.53 -9.15 -2.51
N LEU A 178 14.72 -8.20 -2.96
CA LEU A 178 15.18 -6.82 -3.20
C LEU A 178 15.60 -6.12 -1.91
N HIS A 179 14.87 -6.31 -0.82
CA HIS A 179 15.21 -5.75 0.49
C HIS A 179 16.52 -6.34 1.00
N HIS A 180 16.73 -7.64 0.83
CA HIS A 180 17.94 -8.32 1.23
C HIS A 180 19.15 -7.82 0.43
N ALA A 181 19.01 -7.77 -0.90
CA ALA A 181 20.05 -7.26 -1.79
C ALA A 181 20.41 -5.80 -1.45
N ARG A 182 19.43 -4.93 -1.18
CA ARG A 182 19.70 -3.51 -0.81
C ARG A 182 20.48 -3.39 0.50
N ARG A 183 20.26 -4.30 1.45
CA ARG A 183 20.98 -4.32 2.73
C ARG A 183 22.44 -4.74 2.55
N LEU A 184 22.72 -5.68 1.65
CA LEU A 184 24.07 -6.25 1.49
C LEU A 184 24.90 -5.57 0.39
N MET A 185 24.26 -5.12 -0.68
CA MET A 185 24.89 -4.55 -1.88
C MET A 185 24.11 -3.34 -2.44
N PRO A 186 23.90 -2.27 -1.65
CA PRO A 186 23.09 -1.12 -2.04
C PRO A 186 23.54 -0.48 -3.36
N ASP A 187 24.85 -0.36 -3.57
CA ASP A 187 25.42 0.22 -4.78
C ASP A 187 25.06 -0.59 -6.04
N ARG A 188 25.05 -1.93 -5.95
CA ARG A 188 24.68 -2.81 -7.07
C ARG A 188 23.19 -2.72 -7.37
N VAL A 189 22.35 -2.75 -6.35
CA VAL A 189 20.89 -2.70 -6.53
C VAL A 189 20.43 -1.36 -7.11
N SER A 190 21.17 -0.28 -6.85
CA SER A 190 20.88 1.02 -7.47
C SER A 190 20.96 0.97 -9.01
N GLU A 191 21.69 0.01 -9.57
CA GLU A 191 21.82 -0.19 -11.01
C GLU A 191 20.79 -1.16 -11.59
N TRP A 192 19.96 -1.82 -10.76
CA TRP A 192 18.97 -2.80 -11.20
C TRP A 192 17.76 -2.11 -11.83
N GLU A 193 17.57 -2.36 -13.12
CA GLU A 193 16.52 -1.72 -13.91
C GLU A 193 15.23 -2.55 -13.91
N SER A 194 15.34 -3.87 -14.00
CA SER A 194 14.19 -4.77 -13.99
C SER A 194 14.45 -6.11 -13.31
N VAL A 195 13.38 -6.72 -12.80
CA VAL A 195 13.33 -8.08 -12.29
C VAL A 195 12.30 -8.86 -13.11
N SER A 196 12.75 -9.91 -13.78
CA SER A 196 11.91 -10.81 -14.55
C SER A 196 11.51 -12.01 -13.71
N LEU A 197 10.21 -12.30 -13.71
CA LEU A 197 9.56 -13.43 -13.04
C LEU A 197 9.14 -14.53 -14.02
N ALA A 198 9.68 -14.52 -15.25
CA ALA A 198 9.28 -15.45 -16.31
C ALA A 198 9.51 -16.93 -15.92
N ASP A 199 10.59 -17.20 -15.19
CA ASP A 199 10.97 -18.53 -14.71
C ASP A 199 10.78 -18.67 -13.19
N PHE A 200 10.05 -17.75 -12.57
CA PHE A 200 9.81 -17.75 -11.13
C PHE A 200 8.53 -18.53 -10.80
N ASP A 201 8.66 -19.51 -9.92
CA ASP A 201 7.54 -20.27 -9.38
C ASP A 201 7.16 -19.72 -7.98
N PRO A 202 6.05 -18.96 -7.87
CA PRO A 202 5.60 -18.39 -6.60
C PRO A 202 5.10 -19.46 -5.61
N SER A 203 4.89 -20.71 -6.03
CA SER A 203 4.51 -21.79 -5.12
C SER A 203 5.69 -22.36 -4.34
N GLY A 204 6.93 -22.04 -4.74
CA GLY A 204 8.16 -22.54 -4.12
C GLY A 204 8.42 -24.04 -4.31
N LYS A 205 7.65 -24.71 -5.17
CA LYS A 205 7.74 -26.17 -5.37
C LYS A 205 8.75 -26.56 -6.45
N THR A 206 9.06 -25.63 -7.34
CA THR A 206 9.95 -25.88 -8.47
C THR A 206 11.39 -25.51 -8.12
N LEU A 207 12.26 -26.52 -8.07
CA LEU A 207 13.70 -26.33 -7.81
C LEU A 207 14.40 -25.50 -8.89
N SER A 208 13.84 -25.41 -10.09
CA SER A 208 14.37 -24.59 -11.18
C SER A 208 13.79 -23.17 -11.22
N SER A 209 13.10 -22.74 -10.15
CA SER A 209 12.60 -21.37 -10.01
C SER A 209 13.77 -20.38 -10.04
N ARG A 210 13.64 -19.32 -10.84
CA ARG A 210 14.71 -18.33 -11.04
C ARG A 210 14.16 -16.91 -11.09
N LEU A 211 14.97 -15.97 -10.60
CA LEU A 211 14.77 -14.54 -10.73
C LEU A 211 15.87 -13.97 -11.62
N ALA A 212 15.50 -13.26 -12.68
CA ALA A 212 16.48 -12.63 -13.57
C ALA A 212 16.44 -11.10 -13.41
N VAL A 213 17.57 -10.51 -13.04
CA VAL A 213 17.72 -9.07 -12.89
C VAL A 213 18.47 -8.50 -14.08
N THR A 214 17.91 -7.49 -14.73
CA THR A 214 18.61 -6.72 -15.77
C THR A 214 19.10 -5.40 -15.19
N THR A 215 20.37 -5.08 -15.43
CA THR A 215 20.98 -3.83 -14.96
C THR A 215 20.91 -2.74 -16.02
N SER A 216 21.00 -1.48 -15.58
CA SER A 216 21.13 -0.31 -16.46
C SER A 216 22.40 -0.32 -17.33
N LYS A 217 23.37 -1.18 -17.01
CA LYS A 217 24.58 -1.43 -17.84
C LYS A 217 24.34 -2.47 -18.94
N GLY A 218 23.17 -3.09 -19.00
CA GLY A 218 22.72 -3.97 -20.08
C GLY A 218 23.05 -5.45 -19.91
N TYR A 219 23.61 -5.88 -18.78
CA TYR A 219 23.83 -7.29 -18.47
C TYR A 219 22.74 -7.84 -17.54
N THR A 220 22.53 -9.16 -17.62
CA THR A 220 21.56 -9.89 -16.80
C THR A 220 22.26 -10.73 -15.74
N ILE A 221 21.71 -10.75 -14.53
CA ILE A 221 22.11 -11.65 -13.44
C ILE A 221 20.94 -12.56 -13.12
N VAL A 222 21.16 -13.87 -13.03
CA VAL A 222 20.12 -14.84 -12.68
C VAL A 222 20.40 -15.39 -11.29
N PHE A 223 19.37 -15.43 -10.45
CA PHE A 223 19.43 -15.92 -9.08
C PHE A 223 18.48 -17.11 -8.90
N SER A 224 18.89 -18.05 -8.05
CA SER A 224 17.98 -18.97 -7.38
C SER A 224 17.29 -18.23 -6.22
N PRO A 225 16.04 -18.56 -5.86
CA PRO A 225 15.38 -17.99 -4.68
C PRO A 225 16.00 -18.44 -3.34
N ASN A 226 16.86 -19.45 -3.35
CA ASN A 226 17.53 -20.00 -2.16
C ASN A 226 18.98 -19.54 -2.06
N ASP A 227 19.61 -19.63 -0.89
CA ASP A 227 21.05 -19.38 -0.71
C ASP A 227 21.51 -17.99 -1.19
N LEU A 228 20.65 -16.98 -1.01
CA LEU A 228 20.87 -15.62 -1.53
C LEU A 228 22.14 -14.96 -0.96
N ASP A 229 22.48 -15.21 0.30
CA ASP A 229 23.68 -14.65 0.94
C ASP A 229 24.96 -15.08 0.21
N GLU A 230 25.02 -16.36 -0.15
CA GLU A 230 26.15 -16.97 -0.86
C GLU A 230 26.21 -16.44 -2.29
N GLN A 231 25.06 -16.41 -2.99
CA GLN A 231 24.96 -15.84 -4.34
C GLN A 231 25.36 -14.35 -4.38
N PHE A 232 25.00 -13.56 -3.38
CA PHE A 232 25.38 -12.16 -3.28
C PHE A 232 26.88 -11.96 -3.04
N ALA A 233 27.48 -12.78 -2.17
CA ALA A 233 28.92 -12.75 -1.92
C ALA A 233 29.73 -13.16 -3.16
N GLU A 234 29.24 -14.17 -3.89
CA GLU A 234 29.85 -14.63 -5.13
C GLU A 234 29.72 -13.57 -6.24
N LEU A 235 28.54 -12.95 -6.40
CA LEU A 235 28.34 -11.86 -7.34
C LEU A 235 29.35 -10.73 -7.15
N GLU A 236 29.55 -10.28 -5.91
CA GLU A 236 30.54 -9.23 -5.61
C GLU A 236 31.97 -9.65 -6.00
N THR A 237 32.32 -10.91 -5.76
CA THR A 237 33.63 -11.46 -6.11
C THR A 237 33.83 -11.47 -7.63
N ILE A 238 32.84 -11.98 -8.36
CA ILE A 238 32.85 -12.04 -9.83
C ILE A 238 32.91 -10.63 -10.43
N LEU A 239 32.06 -9.70 -9.98
CA LEU A 239 32.03 -8.34 -10.50
C LEU A 239 33.36 -7.62 -10.26
N LYS A 240 33.93 -7.71 -9.06
CA LYS A 240 35.25 -7.13 -8.75
C LYS A 240 36.34 -7.71 -9.64
N GLN A 241 36.30 -9.01 -9.92
CA GLN A 241 37.27 -9.64 -10.81
C GLN A 241 37.13 -9.15 -12.26
N LEU A 242 35.89 -9.12 -12.79
CA LEU A 242 35.60 -8.67 -14.15
C LEU A 242 35.97 -7.20 -14.36
N GLU A 243 35.67 -6.34 -13.38
CA GLU A 243 36.05 -4.92 -13.36
C GLU A 243 37.58 -4.75 -13.41
N ARG A 244 38.32 -5.50 -12.58
CA ARG A 244 39.80 -5.48 -12.55
C ARG A 244 40.41 -5.93 -13.88
N GLN A 245 39.81 -6.92 -14.52
CA GLN A 245 40.26 -7.45 -15.81
C GLN A 245 39.72 -6.64 -17.01
N ARG A 246 38.85 -5.65 -16.78
CA ARG A 246 38.14 -4.88 -17.80
C ARG A 246 37.42 -5.78 -18.83
N GLN A 247 36.94 -6.94 -18.37
CA GLN A 247 36.21 -7.87 -19.22
C GLN A 247 34.76 -7.43 -19.36
N ARG A 248 34.23 -7.51 -20.59
CA ARG A 248 32.81 -7.28 -20.86
C ARG A 248 32.07 -8.61 -20.78
N PHE A 249 30.88 -8.56 -20.20
CA PHE A 249 30.00 -9.71 -20.01
C PHE A 249 28.56 -9.26 -20.20
N ASP A 250 27.73 -10.19 -20.62
CA ASP A 250 26.30 -9.95 -20.85
C ASP A 250 25.43 -10.71 -19.85
N HIS A 251 25.97 -11.77 -19.22
CA HIS A 251 25.19 -12.66 -18.37
C HIS A 251 26.03 -13.28 -17.24
N ILE A 252 25.44 -13.35 -16.05
CA ILE A 252 25.95 -14.10 -14.90
C ILE A 252 24.80 -14.94 -14.35
N ASP A 253 24.95 -16.26 -14.32
CA ASP A 253 23.99 -17.17 -13.70
C ASP A 253 24.55 -17.67 -12.36
N LEU A 254 23.89 -17.31 -11.27
CA LEU A 254 24.19 -17.69 -9.89
C LEU A 254 23.19 -18.75 -9.37
N SER A 255 22.23 -19.18 -10.19
CA SER A 255 21.22 -20.16 -9.78
C SER A 255 21.76 -21.60 -9.67
N MET A 256 23.02 -21.81 -10.07
CA MET A 256 23.73 -23.08 -10.09
C MET A 256 24.82 -23.09 -9.02
N GLN A 257 25.31 -24.28 -8.64
CA GLN A 257 26.40 -24.41 -7.65
C GLN A 257 27.68 -23.68 -8.05
N ASP A 258 28.01 -23.66 -9.33
CA ASP A 258 29.10 -22.88 -9.89
C ASP A 258 28.52 -21.76 -10.75
N ALA A 259 28.93 -20.52 -10.48
CA ALA A 259 28.46 -19.39 -11.26
C ALA A 259 28.92 -19.48 -12.73
N VAL A 260 27.99 -19.27 -13.65
CA VAL A 260 28.26 -19.28 -15.10
C VAL A 260 28.29 -17.85 -15.62
N VAL A 261 29.46 -17.41 -16.10
CA VAL A 261 29.63 -16.08 -16.70
C VAL A 261 29.72 -16.20 -18.22
N LYS A 262 28.78 -15.55 -18.93
CA LYS A 262 28.85 -15.40 -20.39
C LYS A 262 29.48 -14.05 -20.73
N LEU A 263 30.70 -14.12 -21.26
CA LEU A 263 31.41 -12.95 -21.76
C LEU A 263 30.71 -12.38 -23.00
N ALA A 264 30.76 -11.06 -23.14
CA ALA A 264 30.18 -10.38 -24.28
C ALA A 264 31.00 -10.70 -25.54
N GLU A 265 30.32 -11.08 -26.62
CA GLU A 265 31.01 -11.27 -27.89
C GLU A 265 31.59 -9.93 -28.36
N ALA A 266 32.86 -9.93 -28.76
CA ALA A 266 33.48 -8.75 -29.35
C ALA A 266 32.71 -8.41 -30.63
N THR A 267 31.95 -7.31 -30.63
CA THR A 267 31.28 -6.82 -31.83
C THR A 267 32.34 -6.70 -32.94
N PRO A 268 32.24 -7.43 -34.07
CA PRO A 268 33.21 -7.29 -35.13
C PRO A 268 33.20 -5.83 -35.56
N ARG A 269 34.37 -5.18 -35.52
CA ARG A 269 34.52 -3.83 -36.06
C ARG A 269 33.98 -3.86 -37.48
N GLY A 270 32.86 -3.17 -37.71
CA GLY A 270 32.28 -3.01 -39.04
C GLY A 270 33.36 -2.49 -40.00
N PRO A 271 33.26 -2.80 -41.30
CA PRO A 271 34.31 -2.48 -42.26
C PRO A 271 34.65 -0.99 -42.16
N VAL A 272 35.95 -0.71 -41.96
CA VAL A 272 36.49 0.65 -42.02
C VAL A 272 36.24 1.14 -43.45
N ARG A 273 35.26 2.04 -43.60
CA ARG A 273 35.07 2.75 -44.87
C ARG A 273 36.22 3.73 -45.02
N PHE A 274 37.18 3.37 -45.88
CA PHE A 274 38.10 4.35 -46.44
C PHE A 274 37.28 5.30 -47.33
N ARG A 275 37.39 6.61 -47.04
CA ARG A 275 36.88 7.68 -47.90
C ARG A 275 37.77 7.84 -49.12
#